data_AF-A0A7S1CBS0-F1
#
_entry.id   AF-A0A7S1CBS0-F1
#
_cell.length_a   1.000
_cell.length_b   1.000
_cell.length_c   1.000
_cell.angle_alpha   90.00
_cell.angle_beta   90.00
_cell.angle_gamma   90.00
#
_symmetry.space_group_name_H-M   'P 1'
#
loop_
_entity.id
_entity.type
_entity.pdbx_description
1 polymer ?
#
loop_
_entity_poly.entity_id
_entity_poly.type
_entity_poly.pdbx_seq_one_letter_code
_entity_poly.pdbx_strand_id
1 'polypeptide(L)'
;GAQKRARARDARTHPATMSTRLSTRQQLLNKRRAEEAKIDELTKFTASMEGMKAANAREAALGGKIRANTHAQRATEMMFRKMEEDERVTAKVRARQTAQETAIAEELAMRKMAEESRRLEVQRICDADPGLRELQEKLKTAYVTAEQHRQLREAEELRKMEAERMAALEEQEEHDRKLGLREEAAREERRRMNQLEGRRVIEDQIIDKERRKFYEGQEQARRDREAIDDVISKLAAEEKAERDAIASKKAETQAFIKSFQAEHAEWKAAQRKAEADEEARIMAYARAKEEREAGVAAKKAAEDAEKERMYRQIVERQEALAAQMEEEENLRMLLAEEETEAKAAAAAARRAAKRRADVADMMAANEAQKRLKADLLEKQRREEAEFIAMLRAKYEADDAKDRAERERRAAANADYKREVEKQKAERASMFEMQRQAELRAEKVSAEREAFRQRVVAEARRKLLEEHAAKLRDYLPKGVIMDDDDLKIIMRYDTNKDGRVDGTEMEALKRDLVAAGDRDGDGRLTGDERRVA
;
A
#
# COMPACT_ATOMS: atom_id res chain seq x y z
N GLY A 1 124.89 55.14 2.06
CA GLY A 1 125.56 56.20 2.85
C GLY A 1 126.76 55.58 3.51
N ALA A 2 127.98 55.94 3.13
CA ALA A 2 128.73 57.10 3.65
C ALA A 2 128.88 56.99 5.17
N GLN A 3 130.05 56.72 5.73
CA GLN A 3 131.17 57.66 5.88
C GLN A 3 132.34 56.87 6.49
N LYS A 4 133.54 56.84 5.88
CA LYS A 4 134.63 57.83 5.91
C LYS A 4 135.74 57.47 6.92
N ARG A 5 136.95 57.56 6.37
CA ARG A 5 138.21 58.05 6.95
C ARG A 5 138.98 57.05 7.83
N ALA A 6 140.17 56.61 7.44
CA ALA A 6 141.42 57.34 7.11
C ALA A 6 142.11 57.95 8.35
N ARG A 7 143.35 57.48 8.59
CA ARG A 7 144.58 58.15 9.12
C ARG A 7 145.44 57.06 9.78
N ALA A 8 146.68 56.77 9.37
CA ALA A 8 147.89 57.58 9.11
C ALA A 8 148.52 58.19 10.38
N ARG A 9 149.77 57.79 10.63
CA ARG A 9 150.86 58.30 11.52
C ARG A 9 151.42 57.17 12.40
N ASP A 10 152.68 57.10 12.80
CA ASP A 10 153.98 57.61 12.36
C ASP A 10 155.00 57.03 13.37
N ALA A 11 156.28 57.02 13.02
CA ALA A 11 157.44 56.95 13.93
C ALA A 11 157.64 55.72 14.86
N ARG A 12 158.65 54.94 14.44
CA ARG A 12 159.78 54.40 15.22
C ARG A 12 159.85 54.75 16.72
N THR A 13 160.26 53.75 17.50
CA THR A 13 161.34 53.72 18.54
C THR A 13 160.88 52.82 19.69
N HIS A 14 161.30 51.55 19.68
CA HIS A 14 162.47 50.98 20.38
C HIS A 14 161.98 49.97 21.44
N PRO A 15 162.83 48.99 21.79
CA PRO A 15 162.42 47.60 21.94
C PRO A 15 162.08 47.26 23.39
N ALA A 16 161.29 46.21 23.57
CA ALA A 16 161.50 45.14 24.57
C ALA A 16 160.19 44.37 24.84
N THR A 17 160.14 43.15 24.31
CA THR A 17 159.62 41.91 24.95
C THR A 17 158.32 41.99 25.77
N MET A 18 157.22 41.40 25.26
CA MET A 18 156.23 40.56 25.98
C MET A 18 155.09 40.15 25.03
N SER A 19 155.21 39.03 24.29
CA SER A 19 154.22 38.57 23.28
C SER A 19 154.08 37.04 23.23
N THR A 20 153.57 36.41 24.29
CA THR A 20 153.34 34.94 24.27
C THR A 20 152.07 34.43 24.95
N ARG A 21 151.30 35.22 25.73
CA ARG A 21 150.08 34.70 26.41
C ARG A 21 148.73 35.04 25.76
N LEU A 22 148.61 36.09 24.95
CA LEU A 22 147.33 36.46 24.31
C LEU A 22 146.99 35.63 23.06
N SER A 23 148.00 35.15 22.34
CA SER A 23 147.82 34.48 21.05
C SER A 23 147.03 33.16 21.16
N THR A 24 147.25 32.39 22.22
CA THR A 24 146.66 31.05 22.40
C THR A 24 145.17 31.08 22.74
N ARG A 25 144.69 32.02 23.57
CA ARG A 25 143.26 32.13 23.92
C ARG A 25 142.40 32.53 22.72
N GLN A 26 142.92 33.41 21.88
CA GLN A 26 142.21 33.91 20.69
C GLN A 26 142.09 32.82 19.62
N GLN A 27 143.11 31.96 19.50
CA GLN A 27 143.05 30.77 18.65
C GLN A 27 141.98 29.75 19.10
N LEU A 28 141.81 29.53 20.42
CA LEU A 28 140.79 28.61 20.95
C LEU A 28 139.35 29.10 20.72
N LEU A 29 139.08 30.40 20.87
CA LEU A 29 137.75 30.96 20.61
C LEU A 29 137.40 30.92 19.12
N ASN A 30 138.36 31.20 18.24
CA ASN A 30 138.15 31.09 16.80
C ASN A 30 137.90 29.65 16.36
N LYS A 31 138.57 28.66 16.98
CA LYS A 31 138.26 27.24 16.76
C LYS A 31 136.85 26.87 17.21
N ARG A 32 136.42 27.29 18.41
CA ARG A 32 135.04 27.04 18.89
C ARG A 32 133.97 27.67 17.99
N ARG A 33 134.16 28.92 17.55
CA ARG A 33 133.22 29.57 16.61
C ARG A 33 133.16 28.86 15.27
N ALA A 34 134.30 28.35 14.79
CA ALA A 34 134.33 27.55 13.56
C ALA A 34 133.64 26.18 13.75
N GLU A 35 133.71 25.58 14.93
CA GLU A 35 133.00 24.35 15.27
C GLU A 35 131.49 24.58 15.44
N GLU A 36 131.08 25.65 16.14
CA GLU A 36 129.67 26.05 16.30
C GLU A 36 129.03 26.39 14.95
N ALA A 37 129.72 27.11 14.07
CA ALA A 37 129.22 27.40 12.73
C ALA A 37 128.98 26.12 11.91
N LYS A 38 129.85 25.10 12.07
CA LYS A 38 129.65 23.78 11.44
C LYS A 38 128.46 23.04 12.03
N ILE A 39 128.26 23.09 13.35
CA ILE A 39 127.10 22.47 14.01
C ILE A 39 125.81 23.17 13.60
N ASP A 40 125.79 24.49 13.51
CA ASP A 40 124.64 25.27 13.04
C ASP A 40 124.30 24.99 11.57
N GLU A 41 125.31 24.80 10.72
CA GLU A 41 125.12 24.41 9.33
C GLU A 41 124.55 22.99 9.23
N LEU A 42 125.06 22.06 10.03
CA LEU A 42 124.53 20.68 10.12
C LEU A 42 123.10 20.64 10.65
N THR A 43 122.77 21.40 11.69
CA THR A 43 121.40 21.44 12.26
C THR A 43 120.40 22.07 11.30
N LYS A 44 120.78 23.12 10.56
CA LYS A 44 119.96 23.68 9.47
C LYS A 44 119.75 22.67 8.35
N PHE A 45 120.80 21.94 7.98
CA PHE A 45 120.70 20.88 6.98
C PHE A 45 119.78 19.74 7.44
N THR A 46 119.89 19.28 8.69
CA THR A 46 119.02 18.23 9.24
C THR A 46 117.57 18.69 9.36
N ALA A 47 117.32 19.93 9.82
CA ALA A 47 115.97 20.48 9.91
C ALA A 47 115.32 20.64 8.51
N SER A 48 116.10 21.08 7.52
CA SER A 48 115.64 21.14 6.12
C SER A 48 115.33 19.74 5.57
N MET A 49 116.18 18.75 5.85
CA MET A 49 115.96 17.35 5.52
C MET A 49 114.69 16.78 6.16
N GLU A 50 114.45 17.06 7.44
CA GLU A 50 113.25 16.62 8.16
C GLU A 50 111.98 17.29 7.63
N GLY A 51 112.05 18.59 7.32
CA GLY A 51 110.96 19.32 6.66
C GLY A 51 110.60 18.73 5.30
N MET A 52 111.59 18.40 4.47
CA MET A 52 111.38 17.72 3.19
C MET A 52 110.81 16.31 3.39
N LYS A 53 111.30 15.54 4.36
CA LYS A 53 110.75 14.20 4.68
C LYS A 53 109.28 14.27 5.11
N ALA A 54 108.90 15.24 5.94
CA ALA A 54 107.53 15.43 6.38
C ALA A 54 106.61 15.89 5.23
N ALA A 55 107.09 16.77 4.34
CA ALA A 55 106.38 17.19 3.14
C ALA A 55 106.14 16.00 2.20
N ASN A 56 107.18 15.21 1.92
CA ASN A 56 107.10 14.00 1.09
C ASN A 56 106.14 12.95 1.70
N ALA A 57 106.15 12.78 3.03
CA ALA A 57 105.22 11.88 3.71
C ALA A 57 103.76 12.35 3.60
N ARG A 58 103.50 13.66 3.67
CA ARG A 58 102.16 14.24 3.47
C ARG A 58 101.70 14.12 2.02
N GLU A 59 102.58 14.33 1.05
CA GLU A 59 102.29 14.18 -0.37
C GLU A 59 101.97 12.71 -0.73
N ALA A 60 102.74 11.77 -0.19
CA ALA A 60 102.44 10.34 -0.30
C ALA A 60 101.07 9.97 0.31
N ALA A 61 100.71 10.58 1.44
CA ALA A 61 99.41 10.37 2.09
C ALA A 61 98.24 11.06 1.35
N LEU A 62 98.48 12.21 0.70
CA LEU A 62 97.47 12.93 -0.10
C LEU A 62 96.97 12.09 -1.27
N GLY A 63 97.86 11.38 -1.96
CA GLY A 63 97.47 10.45 -3.02
C GLY A 63 96.49 9.37 -2.53
N GLY A 64 96.71 8.84 -1.32
CA GLY A 64 95.79 7.90 -0.68
C GLY A 64 94.42 8.51 -0.34
N LYS A 65 94.41 9.73 0.21
CA LYS A 65 93.17 10.46 0.53
C LYS A 65 92.36 10.85 -0.70
N ILE A 66 93.02 11.27 -1.78
CA ILE A 66 92.35 11.60 -3.04
C ILE A 66 91.71 10.33 -3.63
N ARG A 67 92.42 9.18 -3.62
CA ARG A 67 91.85 7.89 -4.05
C ARG A 67 90.69 7.44 -3.17
N ALA A 68 90.78 7.61 -1.85
CA ALA A 68 89.70 7.29 -0.94
C ALA A 68 88.46 8.18 -1.14
N ASN A 69 88.65 9.49 -1.33
CA ASN A 69 87.56 10.43 -1.56
C ASN A 69 86.87 10.21 -2.92
N THR A 70 87.65 9.98 -3.98
CA THR A 70 87.10 9.61 -5.31
C THR A 70 86.39 8.26 -5.29
N HIS A 71 86.89 7.28 -4.53
CA HIS A 71 86.17 6.02 -4.31
C HIS A 71 84.87 6.23 -3.51
N ALA A 72 84.88 7.07 -2.48
CA ALA A 72 83.69 7.41 -1.71
C ALA A 72 82.63 8.13 -2.57
N GLN A 73 83.04 9.09 -3.40
CA GLN A 73 82.15 9.78 -4.35
C GLN A 73 81.53 8.80 -5.36
N ARG A 74 82.35 7.92 -5.95
CA ARG A 74 81.85 6.85 -6.84
C ARG A 74 80.91 5.89 -6.11
N ALA A 75 81.20 5.54 -4.86
CA ALA A 75 80.32 4.68 -4.06
C ALA A 75 78.98 5.35 -3.76
N THR A 76 78.97 6.65 -3.44
CA THR A 76 77.73 7.41 -3.24
C THR A 76 76.93 7.55 -4.53
N GLU A 77 77.58 7.84 -5.66
CA GLU A 77 76.92 7.89 -6.97
C GLU A 77 76.31 6.54 -7.35
N MET A 78 77.01 5.44 -7.06
CA MET A 78 76.48 4.09 -7.27
C MET A 78 75.29 3.77 -6.35
N MET A 79 75.30 4.26 -5.09
CA MET A 79 74.15 4.12 -4.19
C MET A 79 72.94 4.91 -4.69
N PHE A 80 73.13 6.16 -5.13
CA PHE A 80 72.04 6.96 -5.71
C PHE A 80 71.48 6.32 -6.98
N ARG A 81 72.33 5.82 -7.88
CA ARG A 81 71.87 5.08 -9.08
C ARG A 81 71.06 3.84 -8.72
N LYS A 82 71.51 3.06 -7.73
CA LYS A 82 70.74 1.89 -7.25
C LYS A 82 69.40 2.29 -6.64
N MET A 83 69.35 3.34 -5.83
CA MET A 83 68.09 3.86 -5.28
C MET A 83 67.13 4.30 -6.38
N GLU A 84 67.61 5.03 -7.39
CA GLU A 84 66.78 5.42 -8.54
C GLU A 84 66.30 4.21 -9.36
N GLU A 85 67.15 3.19 -9.53
CA GLU A 85 66.78 1.93 -10.18
C GLU A 85 65.73 1.17 -9.37
N ASP A 86 65.89 1.05 -8.06
CA ASP A 86 64.95 0.40 -7.15
C ASP A 86 63.62 1.18 -7.07
N GLU A 87 63.65 2.51 -7.03
CA GLU A 87 62.46 3.36 -7.11
C GLU A 87 61.75 3.18 -8.46
N ARG A 88 62.48 3.09 -9.56
CA ARG A 88 61.90 2.83 -10.88
C ARG A 88 61.27 1.44 -10.98
N VAL A 89 61.93 0.42 -10.43
CA VAL A 89 61.40 -0.95 -10.42
C VAL A 89 60.17 -1.04 -9.53
N THR A 90 60.23 -0.49 -8.32
CA THR A 90 59.08 -0.47 -7.39
C THR A 90 57.93 0.37 -7.92
N ALA A 91 58.19 1.51 -8.56
CA ALA A 91 57.15 2.31 -9.23
C ALA A 91 56.50 1.55 -10.38
N LYS A 92 57.27 0.81 -11.20
CA LYS A 92 56.71 -0.06 -12.26
C LYS A 92 55.87 -1.21 -11.70
N VAL A 93 56.32 -1.85 -10.62
CA VAL A 93 55.57 -2.92 -9.94
C VAL A 93 54.28 -2.35 -9.36
N ARG A 94 54.33 -1.21 -8.65
CA ARG A 94 53.15 -0.52 -8.12
C ARG A 94 52.19 -0.11 -9.23
N ALA A 95 52.68 0.50 -10.31
CA ALA A 95 51.85 0.88 -11.45
C ALA A 95 51.16 -0.32 -12.10
N ARG A 96 51.85 -1.46 -12.21
CA ARG A 96 51.27 -2.72 -12.70
C ARG A 96 50.22 -3.28 -11.75
N GLN A 97 50.46 -3.24 -10.44
CA GLN A 97 49.51 -3.66 -9.41
C GLN A 97 48.27 -2.76 -9.43
N THR A 98 48.43 -1.43 -9.42
CA THR A 98 47.30 -0.51 -9.48
C THR A 98 46.51 -0.68 -10.77
N ALA A 99 47.17 -0.89 -11.92
CA ALA A 99 46.47 -1.13 -13.18
C ALA A 99 45.68 -2.45 -13.19
N GLN A 100 46.21 -3.50 -12.54
CA GLN A 100 45.49 -4.75 -12.35
C GLN A 100 44.31 -4.59 -11.39
N GLU A 101 44.50 -3.88 -10.29
CA GLU A 101 43.45 -3.58 -9.31
C GLU A 101 42.34 -2.72 -9.91
N THR A 102 42.67 -1.68 -10.69
CA THR A 102 41.66 -0.86 -11.38
C THR A 102 40.91 -1.67 -12.43
N ALA A 103 41.60 -2.52 -13.20
CA ALA A 103 40.95 -3.39 -14.17
C ALA A 103 39.98 -4.38 -13.49
N ILE A 104 40.40 -5.00 -12.38
CA ILE A 104 39.54 -5.89 -11.58
C ILE A 104 38.37 -5.11 -10.97
N ALA A 105 38.60 -3.91 -10.45
CA ALA A 105 37.55 -3.07 -9.87
C ALA A 105 36.52 -2.63 -10.93
N GLU A 106 36.97 -2.27 -12.13
CA GLU A 106 36.10 -1.96 -13.26
C GLU A 106 35.29 -3.17 -13.70
N GLU A 107 35.90 -4.35 -13.84
CA GLU A 107 35.18 -5.59 -14.15
C GLU A 107 34.15 -5.95 -13.07
N LEU A 108 34.51 -5.81 -11.80
CA LEU A 108 33.59 -6.05 -10.68
C LEU A 108 32.44 -5.05 -10.67
N ALA A 109 32.71 -3.77 -10.96
CA ALA A 109 31.67 -2.74 -11.08
C ALA A 109 30.74 -3.06 -12.25
N MET A 110 31.27 -3.44 -13.41
CA MET A 110 30.47 -3.83 -14.57
C MET A 110 29.59 -5.06 -14.29
N ARG A 111 30.12 -6.07 -13.59
CA ARG A 111 29.34 -7.25 -13.17
C ARG A 111 28.22 -6.87 -12.22
N LYS A 112 28.51 -6.04 -11.20
CA LYS A 112 27.49 -5.57 -10.25
C LYS A 112 26.40 -4.77 -10.95
N MET A 113 26.77 -3.82 -11.82
CA MET A 113 25.80 -3.04 -12.59
C MET A 113 24.95 -3.93 -13.51
N ALA A 114 25.53 -4.96 -14.11
CA ALA A 114 24.80 -5.94 -14.91
C ALA A 114 23.85 -6.80 -14.06
N GLU A 115 24.26 -7.22 -12.86
CA GLU A 115 23.40 -7.93 -11.91
C GLU A 115 22.24 -7.06 -11.41
N GLU A 116 22.50 -5.80 -11.06
CA GLU A 116 21.48 -4.83 -10.66
C GLU A 116 20.50 -4.55 -11.80
N SER A 117 21.01 -4.36 -13.03
CA SER A 117 20.16 -4.18 -14.22
C SER A 117 19.26 -5.39 -14.45
N ARG A 118 19.79 -6.61 -14.31
CA ARG A 118 19.00 -7.85 -14.40
C ARG A 118 17.96 -7.95 -13.30
N ARG A 119 18.32 -7.60 -12.06
CA ARG A 119 17.36 -7.59 -10.92
C ARG A 119 16.24 -6.58 -11.14
N LEU A 120 16.58 -5.37 -11.58
CA LEU A 120 15.60 -4.33 -11.90
C LEU A 120 14.72 -4.73 -13.10
N GLU A 121 15.29 -5.38 -14.11
CA GLU A 121 14.51 -5.91 -15.23
C GLU A 121 13.53 -6.99 -14.78
N VAL A 122 13.97 -7.93 -13.95
CA VAL A 122 13.11 -8.95 -13.33
C VAL A 122 12.01 -8.30 -12.50
N GLN A 123 12.35 -7.34 -11.63
CA GLN A 123 11.38 -6.61 -10.83
C GLN A 123 10.36 -5.87 -11.71
N ARG A 124 10.82 -5.16 -12.74
CA ARG A 124 9.93 -4.46 -13.67
C ARG A 124 8.98 -5.40 -14.39
N ILE A 125 9.46 -6.60 -14.77
CA ILE A 125 8.61 -7.63 -15.39
C ILE A 125 7.56 -8.12 -14.37
N CYS A 126 7.97 -8.41 -13.13
CA CYS A 126 7.06 -8.85 -12.08
C CYS A 126 6.00 -7.82 -11.73
N ASP A 127 6.37 -6.54 -11.61
CA ASP A 127 5.46 -5.44 -11.26
C ASP A 127 4.51 -5.06 -12.42
N ALA A 128 4.98 -5.24 -13.66
CA ALA A 128 4.18 -4.96 -14.86
C ALA A 128 3.20 -6.09 -15.21
N ASP A 129 3.42 -7.31 -14.71
CA ASP A 129 2.54 -8.44 -15.01
C ASP A 129 1.23 -8.36 -14.21
N PRO A 130 0.06 -8.26 -14.89
CA PRO A 130 -1.23 -8.22 -14.22
C PRO A 130 -1.56 -9.52 -13.47
N GLY A 131 -1.16 -10.68 -13.99
CA GLY A 131 -1.45 -11.98 -13.38
C GLY A 131 -0.74 -12.19 -12.04
N LEU A 132 0.50 -11.70 -11.92
CA LEU A 132 1.24 -11.75 -10.65
C LEU A 132 0.64 -10.80 -9.61
N ARG A 133 0.17 -9.63 -10.04
CA ARG A 133 -0.52 -8.65 -9.18
C ARG A 133 -1.84 -9.20 -8.65
N GLU A 134 -2.67 -9.79 -9.52
CA GLU A 134 -3.92 -10.46 -9.13
C GLU A 134 -3.65 -11.60 -8.14
N LEU A 135 -2.57 -12.37 -8.35
CA LEU A 135 -2.16 -13.42 -7.42
C LEU A 135 -1.77 -12.84 -6.05
N GLN A 136 -0.99 -11.76 -6.01
CA GLN A 136 -0.66 -11.08 -4.75
C GLN A 136 -1.90 -10.54 -4.03
N GLU A 137 -2.87 -9.98 -4.76
CA GLU A 137 -4.13 -9.52 -4.18
C GLU A 137 -4.94 -10.67 -3.60
N LYS A 138 -5.06 -11.79 -4.31
CA LYS A 138 -5.68 -13.04 -3.82
C LYS A 138 -4.97 -13.60 -2.58
N LEU A 139 -3.64 -13.51 -2.50
CA LEU A 139 -2.90 -13.93 -1.32
C LEU A 139 -3.10 -12.98 -0.13
N LYS A 140 -3.20 -11.67 -0.38
CA LYS A 140 -3.55 -10.68 0.66
C LYS A 140 -4.95 -10.91 1.20
N THR A 141 -5.94 -11.17 0.35
CA THR A 141 -7.30 -11.49 0.81
C THR A 141 -7.31 -12.79 1.62
N ALA A 142 -6.55 -13.81 1.20
CA ALA A 142 -6.36 -15.03 1.99
C ALA A 142 -5.80 -14.75 3.40
N TYR A 143 -4.79 -13.86 3.52
CA TYR A 143 -4.27 -13.43 4.83
C TYR A 143 -5.32 -12.74 5.68
N VAL A 144 -6.10 -11.83 5.09
CA VAL A 144 -7.19 -11.15 5.80
C VAL A 144 -8.24 -12.16 6.27
N THR A 145 -8.61 -13.13 5.43
CA THR A 145 -9.55 -14.19 5.80
C THR A 145 -8.98 -15.09 6.91
N ALA A 146 -7.71 -15.48 6.82
CA ALA A 146 -7.03 -16.24 7.87
C ALA A 146 -7.01 -15.48 9.21
N GLU A 147 -6.72 -14.18 9.17
CA GLU A 147 -6.76 -13.32 10.35
C GLU A 147 -8.18 -13.20 10.91
N GLN A 148 -9.19 -12.99 10.07
CA GLN A 148 -10.59 -12.94 10.48
C GLN A 148 -11.02 -14.25 11.17
N HIS A 149 -10.60 -15.41 10.64
CA HIS A 149 -10.87 -16.68 11.29
C HIS A 149 -10.17 -16.82 12.64
N ARG A 150 -8.93 -16.32 12.78
CA ARG A 150 -8.24 -16.26 14.07
C ARG A 150 -9.00 -15.37 15.06
N GLN A 151 -9.41 -14.18 14.63
CA GLN A 151 -10.18 -13.23 15.46
C GLN A 151 -11.54 -13.80 15.86
N LEU A 152 -12.22 -14.52 14.98
CA LEU A 152 -13.48 -15.20 15.30
C LEU A 152 -13.29 -16.28 16.36
N ARG A 153 -12.22 -17.10 16.25
CA ARG A 153 -11.87 -18.08 17.28
C ARG A 153 -11.58 -17.42 18.63
N GLU A 154 -10.78 -16.36 18.64
CA GLU A 154 -10.50 -15.57 19.85
C GLU A 154 -11.80 -14.98 20.44
N ALA A 155 -12.68 -14.43 19.61
CA ALA A 155 -13.96 -13.89 20.03
C ALA A 155 -14.91 -14.96 20.57
N GLU A 156 -14.93 -16.17 19.99
CA GLU A 156 -15.69 -17.30 20.50
C GLU A 156 -15.16 -17.77 21.86
N GLU A 157 -13.84 -17.80 22.06
CA GLU A 157 -13.23 -18.09 23.36
C GLU A 157 -13.59 -17.04 24.40
N LEU A 158 -13.49 -15.75 24.05
CA LEU A 158 -13.89 -14.65 24.93
C LEU A 158 -15.38 -14.73 25.29
N ARG A 159 -16.26 -15.03 24.32
CA ARG A 159 -17.70 -15.23 24.58
C ARG A 159 -17.97 -16.40 25.52
N LYS A 160 -17.23 -17.50 25.39
CA LYS A 160 -17.33 -18.64 26.33
C LYS A 160 -16.92 -18.21 27.75
N MET A 161 -15.80 -17.50 27.88
CA MET A 161 -15.35 -16.99 29.19
C MET A 161 -16.36 -15.99 29.80
N GLU A 162 -16.97 -15.13 28.99
CA GLU A 162 -18.02 -14.22 29.43
C GLU A 162 -19.29 -14.96 29.84
N ALA A 163 -19.71 -15.97 29.07
CA ALA A 163 -20.86 -16.81 29.42
C ALA A 163 -20.64 -17.57 30.74
N GLU A 164 -19.44 -18.10 30.96
CA GLU A 164 -19.05 -18.74 32.23
C GLU A 164 -19.09 -17.75 33.40
N ARG A 165 -18.61 -16.52 33.20
CA ARG A 165 -18.69 -15.44 34.21
C ARG A 165 -20.14 -15.07 34.53
N MET A 166 -20.98 -14.91 33.52
CA MET A 166 -22.40 -14.59 33.70
C MET A 166 -23.12 -15.73 34.44
N ALA A 167 -22.87 -16.99 34.08
CA ALA A 167 -23.44 -18.13 34.78
C ALA A 167 -23.03 -18.16 36.27
N ALA A 168 -21.77 -17.82 36.59
CA ALA A 168 -21.31 -17.71 37.97
C ALA A 168 -21.98 -16.57 38.75
N LEU A 169 -22.26 -15.43 38.09
CA LEU A 169 -23.02 -14.33 38.69
C LEU A 169 -24.48 -14.72 38.93
N GLU A 170 -25.14 -15.35 37.95
CA GLU A 170 -26.51 -15.86 38.10
C GLU A 170 -26.62 -16.86 39.26
N GLU A 171 -25.63 -17.74 39.45
CA GLU A 171 -25.59 -18.65 40.59
C GLU A 171 -25.48 -17.90 41.94
N GLN A 172 -24.67 -16.84 42.00
CA GLN A 172 -24.56 -15.99 43.19
C GLN A 172 -25.87 -15.24 43.48
N GLU A 173 -26.49 -14.65 42.46
CA GLU A 173 -27.77 -13.94 42.60
C GLU A 173 -28.88 -14.89 43.06
N GLU A 174 -28.94 -16.11 42.52
CA GLU A 174 -29.89 -17.13 42.96
C GLU A 174 -29.63 -17.61 44.39
N HIS A 175 -28.36 -17.70 44.80
CA HIS A 175 -27.99 -17.98 46.18
C HIS A 175 -28.50 -16.88 47.13
N ASP A 176 -28.25 -15.61 46.80
CA ASP A 176 -28.65 -14.46 47.60
C ASP A 176 -30.16 -14.30 47.65
N ARG A 177 -30.86 -14.56 46.53
CA ARG A 177 -32.32 -14.61 46.48
C ARG A 177 -32.87 -15.67 47.43
N LYS A 178 -32.31 -16.89 47.42
CA LYS A 178 -32.72 -17.97 48.33
C LYS A 178 -32.43 -17.60 49.79
N LEU A 179 -31.32 -16.93 50.07
CA LEU A 179 -30.99 -16.44 51.40
C LEU A 179 -31.99 -15.38 51.87
N GLY A 180 -32.34 -14.41 51.01
CA GLY A 180 -33.35 -13.39 51.29
C GLY A 180 -34.72 -14.00 51.62
N LEU A 181 -35.17 -14.97 50.82
CA LEU A 181 -36.42 -15.70 51.10
C LEU A 181 -36.39 -16.45 52.44
N ARG A 182 -35.24 -17.05 52.80
CA ARG A 182 -35.07 -17.70 54.11
C ARG A 182 -35.13 -16.70 55.26
N GLU A 183 -34.51 -15.53 55.11
CA GLU A 183 -34.57 -14.48 56.11
C GLU A 183 -35.99 -13.93 56.27
N GLU A 184 -36.71 -13.71 55.17
CA GLU A 184 -38.11 -13.27 55.20
C GLU A 184 -39.00 -14.29 55.89
N ALA A 185 -38.87 -15.58 55.54
CA ALA A 185 -39.57 -16.65 56.22
C ALA A 185 -39.28 -16.67 57.73
N ALA A 186 -38.01 -16.50 58.14
CA ALA A 186 -37.64 -16.42 59.54
C ALA A 186 -38.22 -15.18 60.24
N ARG A 187 -38.31 -14.03 59.55
CA ARG A 187 -38.97 -12.82 60.09
C ARG A 187 -40.47 -13.03 60.25
N GLU A 188 -41.12 -13.70 59.30
CA GLU A 188 -42.53 -14.05 59.41
C GLU A 188 -42.79 -15.03 60.57
N GLU A 189 -41.95 -16.05 60.74
CA GLU A 189 -42.04 -16.97 61.88
C GLU A 189 -41.90 -16.23 63.21
N ARG A 190 -40.95 -15.29 63.33
CA ARG A 190 -40.83 -14.43 64.52
C ARG A 190 -42.08 -13.60 64.75
N ARG A 191 -42.67 -13.02 63.70
CA ARG A 191 -43.95 -12.27 63.82
C ARG A 191 -45.09 -13.19 64.30
N ARG A 192 -45.18 -14.41 63.77
CA ARG A 192 -46.19 -15.40 64.21
C ARG A 192 -45.99 -15.77 65.69
N MET A 193 -44.75 -16.00 66.12
CA MET A 193 -44.44 -16.27 67.53
C MET A 193 -44.85 -15.11 68.43
N ASN A 194 -44.49 -13.87 68.06
CA ASN A 194 -44.89 -12.68 68.81
C ASN A 194 -46.41 -12.50 68.87
N GLN A 195 -47.14 -12.84 67.79
CA GLN A 195 -48.61 -12.82 67.78
C GLN A 195 -49.21 -13.87 68.72
N LEU A 196 -48.63 -15.08 68.75
CA LEU A 196 -49.06 -16.14 69.67
C LEU A 196 -48.80 -15.76 71.12
N GLU A 197 -47.64 -15.16 71.42
CA GLU A 197 -47.32 -14.63 72.75
C GLU A 197 -48.26 -13.49 73.14
N GLY A 198 -48.51 -12.54 72.24
CA GLY A 198 -49.48 -11.46 72.45
C GLY A 198 -50.89 -11.99 72.72
N ARG A 199 -51.31 -13.04 72.00
CA ARG A 199 -52.60 -13.71 72.24
C ARG A 199 -52.68 -14.33 73.63
N ARG A 200 -51.63 -15.02 74.07
CA ARG A 200 -51.57 -15.61 75.43
C ARG A 200 -51.73 -14.54 76.51
N VAL A 201 -51.03 -13.42 76.37
CA VAL A 201 -51.15 -12.28 77.31
C VAL A 201 -52.58 -11.72 77.34
N ILE A 202 -53.27 -11.62 76.21
CA ILE A 202 -54.66 -11.16 76.16
C ILE A 202 -55.60 -12.17 76.83
N GLU A 203 -55.41 -13.47 76.58
CA GLU A 203 -56.19 -14.53 77.23
C GLU A 203 -56.03 -14.47 78.75
N ASP A 204 -54.80 -14.29 79.26
CA ASP A 204 -54.54 -14.13 80.69
C ASP A 204 -55.22 -12.87 81.26
N GLN A 205 -55.18 -11.75 80.53
CA GLN A 205 -55.88 -10.51 80.94
C GLN A 205 -57.40 -10.69 80.97
N ILE A 206 -57.98 -11.50 80.08
CA ILE A 206 -59.41 -11.80 80.08
C ILE A 206 -59.76 -12.63 81.31
N ILE A 207 -58.99 -13.68 81.60
CA ILE A 207 -59.18 -14.52 82.78
C ILE A 207 -59.09 -13.68 84.07
N ASP A 208 -58.09 -12.79 84.16
CA ASP A 208 -57.94 -11.91 85.33
C ASP A 208 -59.08 -10.88 85.45
N LYS A 209 -59.58 -10.33 84.34
CA LYS A 209 -60.76 -9.46 84.35
C LYS A 209 -62.02 -10.21 84.76
N GLU A 210 -62.21 -11.44 84.28
CA GLU A 210 -63.36 -12.28 84.66
C GLU A 210 -63.30 -12.64 86.15
N ARG A 211 -62.12 -12.97 86.68
CA ARG A 211 -61.92 -13.18 88.12
C ARG A 211 -62.29 -11.94 88.93
N ARG A 212 -61.86 -10.74 88.51
CA ARG A 212 -62.22 -9.48 89.18
C ARG A 212 -63.74 -9.24 89.17
N LYS A 213 -64.37 -9.38 88.00
CA LYS A 213 -65.83 -9.27 87.86
C LYS A 213 -66.59 -10.26 88.75
N PHE A 214 -66.08 -11.47 88.92
CA PHE A 214 -66.68 -12.47 89.79
C PHE A 214 -66.66 -12.05 91.27
N TYR A 215 -65.52 -11.54 91.77
CA TYR A 215 -65.42 -11.06 93.16
C TYR A 215 -66.27 -9.80 93.39
N GLU A 216 -66.23 -8.83 92.46
CA GLU A 216 -67.04 -7.60 92.54
C GLU A 216 -68.54 -7.91 92.46
N GLY A 217 -68.94 -8.88 91.63
CA GLY A 217 -70.33 -9.33 91.52
C GLY A 217 -70.86 -10.00 92.78
N GLN A 218 -70.03 -10.75 93.51
CA GLN A 218 -70.44 -11.33 94.81
C GLN A 218 -70.70 -10.26 95.87
N GLU A 219 -69.79 -9.27 95.97
CA GLU A 219 -69.95 -8.15 96.92
C GLU A 219 -71.18 -7.30 96.57
N GLN A 220 -71.43 -7.07 95.28
CA GLN A 220 -72.59 -6.31 94.82
C GLN A 220 -73.89 -7.08 95.05
N ALA A 221 -73.95 -8.39 94.77
CA ALA A 221 -75.13 -9.21 95.04
C ALA A 221 -75.47 -9.27 96.54
N ARG A 222 -74.46 -9.21 97.41
CA ARG A 222 -74.66 -9.14 98.86
C ARG A 222 -75.27 -7.80 99.28
N ARG A 223 -74.75 -6.68 98.76
CA ARG A 223 -75.32 -5.34 98.99
C ARG A 223 -76.73 -5.21 98.43
N ASP A 224 -76.97 -5.75 97.24
CA ASP A 224 -78.27 -5.72 96.60
C ASP A 224 -79.29 -6.55 97.40
N ARG A 225 -78.88 -7.68 98.00
CA ARG A 225 -79.75 -8.46 98.90
C ARG A 225 -80.10 -7.69 100.16
N GLU A 226 -79.11 -7.07 100.82
CA GLU A 226 -79.33 -6.22 101.99
C GLU A 226 -80.27 -5.04 101.64
N ALA A 227 -80.13 -4.44 100.45
CA ALA A 227 -81.01 -3.38 99.96
C ALA A 227 -82.43 -3.88 99.60
N ILE A 228 -82.56 -5.09 99.04
CA ILE A 228 -83.85 -5.70 98.71
C ILE A 228 -84.63 -6.01 99.98
N ASP A 229 -83.99 -6.53 101.03
CA ASP A 229 -84.66 -6.81 102.31
C ASP A 229 -85.18 -5.50 102.97
N ASP A 230 -84.42 -4.41 102.89
CA ASP A 230 -84.85 -3.07 103.30
C ASP A 230 -86.04 -2.54 102.48
N VAL A 231 -86.04 -2.79 101.16
CA VAL A 231 -87.15 -2.42 100.27
C VAL A 231 -88.40 -3.24 100.58
N ILE A 232 -88.28 -4.55 100.81
CA ILE A 232 -89.43 -5.40 101.18
C ILE A 232 -90.05 -4.92 102.49
N SER A 233 -89.23 -4.54 103.47
CA SER A 233 -89.72 -3.96 104.72
C SER A 233 -90.47 -2.65 104.51
N LYS A 234 -90.01 -1.78 103.61
CA LYS A 234 -90.69 -0.51 103.26
C LYS A 234 -91.96 -0.76 102.44
N LEU A 235 -91.94 -1.71 101.51
CA LEU A 235 -93.07 -2.07 100.67
C LEU A 235 -94.21 -2.69 101.49
N ALA A 236 -93.90 -3.52 102.50
CA ALA A 236 -94.93 -4.03 103.41
C ALA A 236 -95.63 -2.92 104.22
N ALA A 237 -94.89 -1.84 104.55
CA ALA A 237 -95.45 -0.67 105.21
C ALA A 237 -96.26 0.22 104.24
N GLU A 238 -95.79 0.40 103.00
CA GLU A 238 -96.48 1.16 101.96
C GLU A 238 -97.72 0.43 101.40
N GLU A 239 -97.70 -0.89 101.22
CA GLU A 239 -98.89 -1.66 100.77
C GLU A 239 -100.06 -1.52 101.75
N LYS A 240 -99.78 -1.38 103.05
CA LYS A 240 -100.81 -1.12 104.05
C LYS A 240 -101.43 0.27 103.85
N ALA A 241 -100.63 1.27 103.48
CA ALA A 241 -101.10 2.63 103.21
C ALA A 241 -101.78 2.76 101.83
N GLU A 242 -101.31 2.05 100.81
CA GLU A 242 -101.91 2.05 99.47
C GLU A 242 -103.24 1.30 99.42
N ARG A 243 -103.43 0.21 100.18
CA ARG A 243 -104.75 -0.45 100.26
C ARG A 243 -105.84 0.53 100.73
N ASP A 244 -105.49 1.41 101.66
CA ASP A 244 -106.39 2.43 102.18
C ASP A 244 -106.61 3.57 101.14
N ALA A 245 -105.60 3.92 100.33
CA ALA A 245 -105.68 4.98 99.31
C ALA A 245 -106.36 4.54 97.99
N ILE A 246 -106.16 3.29 97.54
CA ILE A 246 -106.73 2.73 96.32
C ILE A 246 -108.26 2.58 96.44
N ALA A 247 -108.77 2.29 97.63
CA ALA A 247 -110.21 2.28 97.89
C ALA A 247 -110.84 3.66 97.57
N SER A 248 -110.12 4.76 97.86
CA SER A 248 -110.60 6.12 97.61
C SER A 248 -110.52 6.52 96.13
N LYS A 249 -109.43 6.20 95.41
CA LYS A 249 -109.23 6.65 94.02
C LYS A 249 -109.99 5.85 92.96
N LYS A 250 -110.33 4.57 93.24
CA LYS A 250 -111.17 3.76 92.33
C LYS A 250 -112.56 4.36 92.12
N ALA A 251 -113.06 5.15 93.07
CA ALA A 251 -114.33 5.85 92.94
C ALA A 251 -114.27 7.02 91.94
N GLU A 252 -113.10 7.64 91.73
CA GLU A 252 -112.97 8.91 91.00
C GLU A 252 -112.58 8.72 89.52
N THR A 253 -111.73 7.76 89.19
CA THR A 253 -111.20 7.60 87.81
C THR A 253 -112.14 6.88 86.84
N GLN A 254 -113.13 6.13 87.32
CA GLN A 254 -114.15 5.55 86.44
C GLN A 254 -114.98 6.61 85.71
N ALA A 255 -115.04 7.84 86.23
CA ALA A 255 -115.83 8.92 85.63
C ALA A 255 -115.12 9.63 84.45
N PHE A 256 -113.78 9.62 84.38
CA PHE A 256 -113.03 10.48 83.44
C PHE A 256 -112.62 9.78 82.12
N ILE A 257 -112.40 8.47 82.11
CA ILE A 257 -111.83 7.76 80.94
C ILE A 257 -112.81 7.65 79.75
N LYS A 258 -114.11 7.71 79.98
CA LYS A 258 -115.10 7.52 78.91
C LYS A 258 -115.19 8.70 77.92
N SER A 259 -114.67 9.88 78.25
CA SER A 259 -114.86 11.07 77.42
C SER A 259 -113.78 11.33 76.36
N PHE A 260 -112.56 10.80 76.51
CA PHE A 260 -111.41 11.22 75.68
C PHE A 260 -111.12 10.34 74.44
N GLN A 261 -111.63 9.12 74.38
CA GLN A 261 -111.27 8.16 73.32
C GLN A 261 -111.97 8.39 71.97
N ALA A 262 -112.94 9.30 71.88
CA ALA A 262 -113.74 9.50 70.67
C ALA A 262 -113.09 10.41 69.61
N GLU A 263 -112.22 11.36 69.98
CA GLU A 263 -111.77 12.42 69.05
C GLU A 263 -110.53 12.09 68.19
N HIS A 264 -109.72 11.07 68.54
CA HIS A 264 -108.40 10.88 67.91
C HIS A 264 -108.39 10.03 66.60
N ALA A 265 -109.51 9.41 66.23
CA ALA A 265 -109.53 8.42 65.13
C ALA A 265 -109.62 9.04 63.71
N GLU A 266 -110.15 10.25 63.55
CA GLU A 266 -110.51 10.80 62.22
C GLU A 266 -109.36 11.49 61.48
N TRP A 267 -108.29 11.88 62.19
CA TRP A 267 -107.20 12.69 61.63
C TRP A 267 -106.21 11.92 60.72
N LYS A 268 -106.02 10.61 60.89
CA LYS A 268 -104.95 9.84 60.20
C LYS A 268 -105.23 9.42 58.75
N ALA A 269 -106.46 9.49 58.25
CA ALA A 269 -106.81 8.88 56.96
C ALA A 269 -106.49 9.73 55.71
N ALA A 270 -106.29 11.04 55.85
CA ALA A 270 -106.22 11.98 54.71
C ALA A 270 -104.85 12.07 54.01
N GLN A 271 -103.75 11.70 54.66
CA GLN A 271 -102.39 12.05 54.19
C GLN A 271 -101.81 11.11 53.10
N ARG A 272 -102.29 9.87 52.98
CA ARG A 272 -101.67 8.82 52.12
C ARG A 272 -101.98 8.88 50.61
N LYS A 273 -102.89 9.74 50.14
CA LYS A 273 -103.30 9.77 48.72
C LYS A 273 -102.49 10.71 47.82
N ALA A 274 -101.70 11.63 48.37
CA ALA A 274 -101.04 12.68 47.59
C ALA A 274 -99.68 12.27 46.99
N GLU A 275 -99.01 11.24 47.51
CA GLU A 275 -97.62 10.90 47.14
C GLU A 275 -97.50 10.04 45.88
N ALA A 276 -98.58 9.41 45.40
CA ALA A 276 -98.52 8.43 44.29
C ALA A 276 -98.52 9.03 42.87
N ASP A 277 -98.90 10.31 42.70
CA ASP A 277 -99.15 10.90 41.37
C ASP A 277 -97.91 11.56 40.72
N GLU A 278 -96.81 11.78 41.44
CA GLU A 278 -95.64 12.51 40.91
C GLU A 278 -94.59 11.62 40.21
N GLU A 279 -94.49 10.33 40.53
CA GLU A 279 -93.43 9.45 40.00
C GLU A 279 -93.62 9.04 38.51
N ALA A 280 -94.83 9.17 37.96
CA ALA A 280 -95.13 8.73 36.58
C ALA A 280 -94.61 9.66 35.46
N ARG A 281 -94.25 10.92 35.77
CA ARG A 281 -93.89 11.93 34.73
C ARG A 281 -92.42 11.89 34.29
N ILE A 282 -91.52 11.29 35.08
CA ILE A 282 -90.06 11.39 34.85
C ILE A 282 -89.55 10.33 33.84
N MET A 283 -90.27 9.24 33.62
CA MET A 283 -89.83 8.12 32.75
C MET A 283 -90.08 8.33 31.24
N ALA A 284 -90.88 9.34 30.83
CA ALA A 284 -91.26 9.54 29.42
C ALA A 284 -90.25 10.36 28.59
N TYR A 285 -89.39 11.16 29.22
CA TYR A 285 -88.49 12.09 28.52
C TYR A 285 -87.16 11.44 28.05
N ALA A 286 -86.72 10.35 28.69
CA ALA A 286 -85.44 9.71 28.40
C ALA A 286 -85.43 8.88 27.10
N ARG A 287 -86.57 8.32 26.67
CA ARG A 287 -86.64 7.44 25.48
C ARG A 287 -86.59 8.18 24.13
N ALA A 288 -86.85 9.49 24.09
CA ALA A 288 -86.92 10.24 22.83
C ALA A 288 -85.58 10.78 22.30
N LYS A 289 -84.49 10.69 23.09
CA LYS A 289 -83.19 11.28 22.75
C LYS A 289 -82.20 10.30 22.08
N GLU A 290 -82.32 8.99 22.30
CA GLU A 290 -81.36 7.98 21.79
C GLU A 290 -81.65 7.49 20.36
N GLU A 291 -82.86 7.67 19.82
CA GLU A 291 -83.21 7.21 18.45
C GLU A 291 -82.75 8.17 17.33
N ARG A 292 -82.26 9.39 17.63
CA ARG A 292 -81.90 10.38 16.59
C ARG A 292 -80.41 10.41 16.20
N GLU A 293 -79.49 9.87 17.00
CA GLU A 293 -78.05 9.98 16.74
C GLU A 293 -77.43 8.71 16.09
N ALA A 294 -78.11 7.56 16.09
CA ALA A 294 -77.57 6.32 15.53
C ALA A 294 -77.68 6.19 13.99
N GLY A 295 -78.47 7.02 13.30
CA GLY A 295 -78.78 6.85 11.87
C GLY A 295 -77.89 7.58 10.86
N VAL A 296 -77.14 8.62 11.27
CA VAL A 296 -76.43 9.52 10.33
C VAL A 296 -74.93 9.22 10.22
N ALA A 297 -74.32 8.56 11.22
CA ALA A 297 -72.88 8.31 11.23
C ALA A 297 -72.43 7.10 10.38
N ALA A 298 -73.29 6.10 10.15
CA ALA A 298 -72.87 4.85 9.50
C ALA A 298 -72.87 4.88 7.95
N LYS A 299 -73.60 5.81 7.30
CA LYS A 299 -73.76 5.82 5.83
C LYS A 299 -72.74 6.69 5.07
N LYS A 300 -72.03 7.59 5.75
CA LYS A 300 -71.07 8.51 5.11
C LYS A 300 -69.65 7.94 4.95
N ALA A 301 -69.26 6.94 5.75
CA ALA A 301 -67.89 6.41 5.74
C ALA A 301 -67.63 5.33 4.67
N ALA A 302 -68.67 4.72 4.10
CA ALA A 302 -68.54 3.62 3.13
C ALA A 302 -68.47 4.08 1.66
N GLU A 303 -68.99 5.26 1.32
CA GLU A 303 -69.06 5.74 -0.07
C GLU A 303 -67.78 6.42 -0.58
N ASP A 304 -66.89 6.87 0.31
CA ASP A 304 -65.68 7.61 -0.07
C ASP A 304 -64.47 6.69 -0.36
N ALA A 305 -64.46 5.45 0.12
CA ALA A 305 -63.37 4.49 -0.10
C ALA A 305 -63.41 3.78 -1.48
N GLU A 306 -64.58 3.69 -2.11
CA GLU A 306 -64.76 3.05 -3.43
C GLU A 306 -64.32 3.97 -4.58
N LYS A 307 -64.43 5.30 -4.42
CA LYS A 307 -64.15 6.30 -5.48
C LYS A 307 -62.65 6.50 -5.75
N GLU A 308 -61.79 6.23 -4.78
CA GLU A 308 -60.33 6.37 -4.94
C GLU A 308 -59.67 5.22 -5.73
N ARG A 309 -60.28 4.03 -5.78
CA ARG A 309 -59.73 2.88 -6.52
C ARG A 309 -59.93 2.98 -8.04
N MET A 310 -61.07 3.54 -8.47
CA MET A 310 -61.39 3.70 -9.90
C MET A 310 -60.54 4.77 -10.60
N TYR A 311 -60.12 5.82 -9.88
CA TYR A 311 -59.32 6.90 -10.47
C TYR A 311 -57.88 6.50 -10.82
N ARG A 312 -57.31 5.48 -10.16
CA ARG A 312 -55.93 5.01 -10.44
C ARG A 312 -55.83 4.17 -11.71
N GLN A 313 -56.89 3.47 -12.11
CA GLN A 313 -56.91 2.62 -13.32
C GLN A 313 -57.09 3.42 -14.63
N ILE A 314 -57.48 4.70 -14.56
CA ILE A 314 -57.69 5.55 -15.74
C ILE A 314 -56.38 6.20 -16.20
N VAL A 315 -55.44 6.43 -15.29
CA VAL A 315 -54.15 7.10 -15.58
C VAL A 315 -53.22 6.19 -16.39
N GLU A 316 -53.13 4.89 -16.06
CA GLU A 316 -52.33 3.90 -16.82
C GLU A 316 -52.83 3.70 -18.27
N ARG A 317 -54.12 4.02 -18.54
CA ARG A 317 -54.70 3.90 -19.89
C ARG A 317 -54.33 5.06 -20.81
N GLN A 318 -53.96 6.23 -20.28
CA GLN A 318 -53.55 7.38 -21.09
C GLN A 318 -52.09 7.30 -21.55
N GLU A 319 -51.21 6.65 -20.79
CA GLU A 319 -49.79 6.49 -21.16
C GLU A 319 -49.59 5.54 -22.35
N ALA A 320 -50.49 4.59 -22.58
CA ALA A 320 -50.46 3.68 -23.73
C ALA A 320 -50.88 4.33 -25.07
N LEU A 321 -51.66 5.42 -25.04
CA LEU A 321 -52.08 6.16 -26.24
C LEU A 321 -50.98 7.11 -26.76
N ALA A 322 -50.09 7.58 -25.88
CA ALA A 322 -48.96 8.42 -26.27
C ALA A 322 -47.93 7.65 -27.13
N ALA A 323 -47.78 6.34 -26.91
CA ALA A 323 -46.90 5.48 -27.71
C ALA A 323 -47.39 5.28 -29.17
N GLN A 324 -48.68 5.47 -29.47
CA GLN A 324 -49.21 5.38 -30.84
C GLN A 324 -48.92 6.65 -31.66
N MET A 325 -48.70 7.80 -31.02
CA MET A 325 -48.35 9.04 -31.70
C MET A 325 -46.89 9.04 -32.22
N GLU A 326 -46.00 8.23 -31.62
CA GLU A 326 -44.63 8.03 -32.12
C GLU A 326 -44.60 7.19 -33.41
N GLU A 327 -45.63 6.40 -33.70
CA GLU A 327 -45.78 5.70 -34.98
C GLU A 327 -46.20 6.65 -36.12
N GLU A 328 -46.92 7.75 -35.83
CA GLU A 328 -47.30 8.77 -36.83
C GLU A 328 -46.10 9.64 -37.29
N GLU A 329 -45.04 9.76 -36.49
CA GLU A 329 -43.82 10.48 -36.90
C GLU A 329 -42.97 9.68 -37.89
N ASN A 330 -43.04 8.35 -37.86
CA ASN A 330 -42.39 7.48 -38.86
C ASN A 330 -43.05 7.56 -40.25
N LEU A 331 -44.28 8.08 -40.37
CA LEU A 331 -44.94 8.36 -41.65
C LEU A 331 -44.53 9.69 -42.29
N ARG A 332 -43.91 10.62 -41.54
CA ARG A 332 -43.32 11.85 -42.10
C ARG A 332 -42.00 11.61 -42.84
N MET A 333 -41.34 10.50 -42.55
CA MET A 333 -40.04 10.15 -43.12
C MET A 333 -40.12 9.56 -44.54
N LEU A 334 -41.29 9.05 -44.96
CA LEU A 334 -41.51 8.51 -46.31
C LEU A 334 -41.73 9.60 -47.39
N LEU A 335 -42.10 10.82 -46.99
CA LEU A 335 -42.40 11.92 -47.94
C LEU A 335 -41.14 12.63 -48.47
N ALA A 336 -39.97 12.36 -47.88
CA ALA A 336 -38.68 12.91 -48.31
C ALA A 336 -38.03 12.13 -49.47
N GLU A 337 -38.46 10.89 -49.72
CA GLU A 337 -37.90 10.04 -50.80
C GLU A 337 -38.50 10.38 -52.17
N GLU A 338 -39.77 10.79 -52.28
CA GLU A 338 -40.42 11.13 -53.56
C GLU A 338 -39.94 12.45 -54.21
N GLU A 339 -39.39 13.41 -53.45
CA GLU A 339 -38.84 14.65 -54.04
C GLU A 339 -37.49 14.45 -54.79
N THR A 340 -36.83 13.30 -54.59
CA THR A 340 -35.51 13.02 -55.21
C THR A 340 -35.61 12.43 -56.62
N GLU A 341 -36.69 11.71 -56.93
CA GLU A 341 -36.85 11.03 -58.23
C GLU A 341 -37.29 11.97 -59.37
N ALA A 342 -38.00 13.08 -59.07
CA ALA A 342 -38.43 14.03 -60.10
C ALA A 342 -37.28 14.85 -60.74
N LYS A 343 -36.14 15.02 -60.06
CA LYS A 343 -34.96 15.74 -60.61
C LYS A 343 -34.16 14.91 -61.62
N ALA A 344 -34.26 13.58 -61.61
CA ALA A 344 -33.46 12.71 -62.46
C ALA A 344 -33.99 12.62 -63.92
N ALA A 345 -35.31 12.74 -64.12
CA ALA A 345 -35.93 12.58 -65.44
C ALA A 345 -35.68 13.77 -66.40
N ALA A 346 -35.56 15.01 -65.90
CA ALA A 346 -35.36 16.21 -66.73
C ALA A 346 -33.97 16.29 -67.40
N ALA A 347 -32.94 15.63 -66.84
CA ALA A 347 -31.57 15.68 -67.35
C ALA A 347 -31.33 14.78 -68.58
N ALA A 348 -32.21 13.81 -68.84
CA ALA A 348 -32.03 12.84 -69.93
C ALA A 348 -32.43 13.40 -71.32
N ALA A 349 -33.47 14.25 -71.40
CA ALA A 349 -34.00 14.75 -72.67
C ALA A 349 -33.06 15.72 -73.42
N ARG A 350 -32.20 16.46 -72.72
CA ARG A 350 -31.34 17.52 -73.31
C ARG A 350 -30.16 16.97 -74.15
N ARG A 351 -29.77 15.70 -73.97
CA ARG A 351 -28.62 15.08 -74.68
C ARG A 351 -28.96 14.52 -76.06
N ALA A 352 -30.25 14.35 -76.40
CA ALA A 352 -30.67 13.77 -77.66
C ALA A 352 -30.64 14.77 -78.85
N ALA A 353 -30.85 16.06 -78.60
CA ALA A 353 -30.99 17.07 -79.67
C ALA A 353 -29.67 17.47 -80.36
N LYS A 354 -28.51 17.36 -79.69
CA LYS A 354 -27.22 17.86 -80.21
C LYS A 354 -26.64 17.06 -81.38
N ARG A 355 -27.02 15.79 -81.57
CA ARG A 355 -26.36 14.87 -82.53
C ARG A 355 -26.82 15.00 -83.99
N ARG A 356 -27.90 15.74 -84.27
CA ARG A 356 -28.48 15.82 -85.62
C ARG A 356 -27.90 16.96 -86.48
N ALA A 357 -27.17 17.92 -85.91
CA ALA A 357 -26.66 19.07 -86.66
C ALA A 357 -25.31 18.81 -87.38
N ASP A 358 -24.48 17.90 -86.87
CA ASP A 358 -23.07 17.77 -87.29
C ASP A 358 -22.84 17.03 -88.64
N VAL A 359 -23.87 16.47 -89.27
CA VAL A 359 -23.72 15.60 -90.46
C VAL A 359 -23.77 16.37 -91.79
N ALA A 360 -24.35 17.57 -91.82
CA ALA A 360 -24.63 18.27 -93.08
C ALA A 360 -23.41 19.00 -93.69
N ASP A 361 -22.45 19.47 -92.88
CA ASP A 361 -21.33 20.29 -93.35
C ASP A 361 -20.24 19.51 -94.12
N MET A 362 -20.37 18.19 -94.23
CA MET A 362 -19.29 17.31 -94.71
C MET A 362 -19.18 17.20 -96.25
N MET A 363 -20.25 17.42 -97.01
CA MET A 363 -20.27 17.00 -98.43
C MET A 363 -19.76 18.04 -99.43
N ALA A 364 -19.79 19.34 -99.11
CA ALA A 364 -19.51 20.40 -100.09
C ALA A 364 -18.02 20.56 -100.45
N ALA A 365 -17.11 20.01 -99.65
CA ALA A 365 -15.67 20.24 -99.78
C ALA A 365 -14.97 19.41 -100.89
N ASN A 366 -15.64 18.48 -101.58
CA ASN A 366 -14.95 17.42 -102.34
C ASN A 366 -14.54 17.80 -103.79
N GLU A 367 -15.30 18.67 -104.47
CA GLU A 367 -15.23 18.74 -105.94
C GLU A 367 -14.19 19.72 -106.51
N ALA A 368 -13.85 20.79 -105.78
CA ALA A 368 -12.85 21.79 -106.21
C ALA A 368 -11.45 21.19 -106.40
N GLN A 369 -11.26 19.96 -105.93
CA GLN A 369 -9.98 19.30 -105.80
C GLN A 369 -9.43 18.68 -107.09
N LYS A 370 -10.25 18.39 -108.10
CA LYS A 370 -9.82 17.53 -109.23
C LYS A 370 -9.01 18.23 -110.33
N ARG A 371 -9.15 19.55 -110.50
CA ARG A 371 -8.62 20.27 -111.69
C ARG A 371 -7.22 20.85 -111.50
N LEU A 372 -6.86 21.18 -110.26
CA LEU A 372 -5.47 21.52 -109.91
C LEU A 372 -4.49 20.37 -110.24
N LYS A 373 -5.00 19.19 -110.55
CA LYS A 373 -4.28 17.91 -110.50
C LYS A 373 -3.45 17.58 -111.74
N ALA A 374 -3.69 18.22 -112.90
CA ALA A 374 -3.09 17.82 -114.18
C ALA A 374 -1.80 18.59 -114.53
N ASP A 375 -1.80 19.93 -114.45
CA ASP A 375 -0.62 20.76 -114.76
C ASP A 375 0.50 20.62 -113.73
N LEU A 376 0.14 20.16 -112.54
CA LEU A 376 1.10 19.71 -111.56
C LEU A 376 1.96 18.56 -112.10
N LEU A 377 1.44 17.68 -112.96
CA LEU A 377 2.05 16.38 -113.29
C LEU A 377 3.34 16.46 -114.12
N GLU A 378 3.51 17.48 -114.97
CA GLU A 378 4.67 17.55 -115.86
C GLU A 378 5.85 18.28 -115.22
N LYS A 379 5.57 19.34 -114.43
CA LYS A 379 6.55 19.94 -113.53
C LYS A 379 6.99 18.94 -112.47
N GLN A 380 6.04 18.12 -112.00
CA GLN A 380 6.32 16.97 -111.15
C GLN A 380 7.36 16.03 -111.77
N ARG A 381 7.35 15.69 -113.07
CA ARG A 381 8.33 14.72 -113.61
C ARG A 381 9.80 15.16 -113.61
N ARG A 382 10.08 16.46 -113.80
CA ARG A 382 11.46 16.98 -113.78
C ARG A 382 11.94 17.23 -112.36
N GLU A 383 11.04 17.81 -111.56
CA GLU A 383 11.23 17.89 -110.13
C GLU A 383 11.40 16.48 -109.55
N GLU A 384 10.70 15.45 -110.04
CA GLU A 384 10.79 14.05 -109.64
C GLU A 384 12.18 13.46 -109.94
N ALA A 385 12.81 13.76 -111.07
CA ALA A 385 14.14 13.20 -111.37
C ALA A 385 15.23 13.78 -110.45
N GLU A 386 15.21 15.10 -110.25
CA GLU A 386 16.13 15.78 -109.33
C GLU A 386 15.81 15.45 -107.87
N PHE A 387 14.53 15.32 -107.55
CA PHE A 387 14.02 14.87 -106.26
C PHE A 387 14.37 13.40 -106.02
N ILE A 388 14.38 12.51 -107.01
CA ILE A 388 14.79 11.10 -106.89
C ILE A 388 16.29 11.02 -106.61
N ALA A 389 17.12 11.83 -107.29
CA ALA A 389 18.56 11.87 -107.03
C ALA A 389 18.86 12.44 -105.63
N MET A 390 18.19 13.53 -105.25
CA MET A 390 18.25 14.09 -103.90
C MET A 390 17.70 13.10 -102.86
N LEU A 391 16.60 12.41 -103.16
CA LEU A 391 16.01 11.38 -102.31
C LEU A 391 16.97 10.23 -102.13
N ARG A 392 17.64 9.77 -103.17
CA ARG A 392 18.57 8.65 -103.07
C ARG A 392 19.75 9.01 -102.18
N ALA A 393 20.34 10.19 -102.36
CA ALA A 393 21.40 10.69 -101.47
C ALA A 393 20.89 10.92 -100.03
N LYS A 394 19.66 11.42 -99.89
CA LYS A 394 19.00 11.58 -98.59
C LYS A 394 18.69 10.24 -97.94
N TYR A 395 18.25 9.22 -98.69
CA TYR A 395 17.96 7.88 -98.20
C TYR A 395 19.24 7.15 -97.82
N GLU A 396 20.35 7.34 -98.53
CA GLU A 396 21.64 6.76 -98.12
C GLU A 396 22.17 7.44 -96.84
N ALA A 397 21.99 8.76 -96.72
CA ALA A 397 22.32 9.50 -95.50
C ALA A 397 21.37 9.18 -94.34
N ASP A 398 20.07 9.01 -94.61
CA ASP A 398 19.05 8.66 -93.63
C ASP A 398 19.17 7.18 -93.24
N ASP A 399 19.54 6.25 -94.13
CA ASP A 399 19.86 4.86 -93.81
C ASP A 399 21.12 4.75 -92.95
N ALA A 400 22.13 5.58 -93.21
CA ALA A 400 23.32 5.65 -92.37
C ALA A 400 23.00 6.24 -90.99
N LYS A 401 22.18 7.29 -90.92
CA LYS A 401 21.67 7.85 -89.66
C LYS A 401 20.76 6.86 -88.93
N ASP A 402 19.92 6.12 -89.63
CA ASP A 402 19.03 5.11 -89.08
C ASP A 402 19.81 3.93 -88.52
N ARG A 403 20.86 3.47 -89.20
CA ARG A 403 21.76 2.44 -88.64
C ARG A 403 22.43 2.94 -87.37
N ALA A 404 22.99 4.15 -87.39
CA ALA A 404 23.60 4.75 -86.21
C ALA A 404 22.60 5.02 -85.07
N GLU A 405 21.37 5.43 -85.39
CA GLU A 405 20.29 5.63 -84.42
C GLU A 405 19.75 4.30 -83.88
N ARG A 406 19.67 3.25 -84.71
CA ARG A 406 19.30 1.90 -84.27
C ARG A 406 20.36 1.33 -83.34
N GLU A 407 21.64 1.52 -83.65
CA GLU A 407 22.75 1.14 -82.77
C GLU A 407 22.75 1.96 -81.47
N ARG A 408 22.53 3.27 -81.54
CA ARG A 408 22.39 4.13 -80.34
C ARG A 408 21.16 3.77 -79.52
N ARG A 409 20.01 3.48 -80.13
CA ARG A 409 18.80 3.02 -79.45
C ARG A 409 19.01 1.63 -78.85
N ALA A 410 19.72 0.74 -79.54
CA ALA A 410 20.06 -0.58 -79.02
C ALA A 410 21.01 -0.49 -77.82
N ALA A 411 22.04 0.36 -77.90
CA ALA A 411 22.96 0.65 -76.80
C ALA A 411 22.24 1.29 -75.61
N ALA A 412 21.45 2.35 -75.85
CA ALA A 412 20.65 3.01 -74.81
C ALA A 412 19.63 2.07 -74.17
N ASN A 413 18.98 1.19 -74.95
CA ASN A 413 18.09 0.16 -74.42
C ASN A 413 18.84 -0.94 -73.66
N ALA A 414 20.06 -1.29 -74.06
CA ALA A 414 20.90 -2.24 -73.33
C ALA A 414 21.34 -1.65 -71.99
N ASP A 415 21.71 -0.37 -71.95
CA ASP A 415 22.08 0.33 -70.71
C ASP A 415 20.86 0.55 -69.81
N TYR A 416 19.70 0.93 -70.37
CA TYR A 416 18.44 0.99 -69.63
C TYR A 416 18.03 -0.37 -69.06
N LYS A 417 18.16 -1.45 -69.83
CA LYS A 417 17.91 -2.82 -69.33
C LYS A 417 18.87 -3.19 -68.20
N ARG A 418 20.17 -2.89 -68.34
CA ARG A 418 21.15 -3.12 -67.27
C ARG A 418 20.81 -2.32 -66.01
N GLU A 419 20.38 -1.08 -66.16
CA GLU A 419 20.00 -0.22 -65.05
C GLU A 419 18.72 -0.70 -64.37
N VAL A 420 17.72 -1.14 -65.13
CA VAL A 420 16.51 -1.77 -64.59
C VAL A 420 16.83 -3.07 -63.85
N GLU A 421 17.72 -3.91 -64.39
CA GLU A 421 18.15 -5.13 -63.72
C GLU A 421 18.97 -4.82 -62.45
N LYS A 422 19.80 -3.78 -62.43
CA LYS A 422 20.45 -3.28 -61.21
C LYS A 422 19.41 -2.81 -60.19
N GLN A 423 18.44 -1.99 -60.59
CA GLN A 423 17.37 -1.51 -59.71
C GLN A 423 16.51 -2.66 -59.18
N LYS A 424 16.26 -3.70 -59.98
CA LYS A 424 15.58 -4.92 -59.54
C LYS A 424 16.43 -5.69 -58.53
N ALA A 425 17.73 -5.85 -58.78
CA ALA A 425 18.65 -6.53 -57.88
C ALA A 425 18.81 -5.78 -56.55
N GLU A 426 18.88 -4.44 -56.58
CA GLU A 426 18.89 -3.57 -55.40
C GLU A 426 17.57 -3.62 -54.63
N ARG A 427 16.42 -3.63 -55.32
CA ARG A 427 15.12 -3.83 -54.65
C ARG A 427 14.99 -5.22 -54.04
N ALA A 428 15.47 -6.26 -54.73
CA ALA A 428 15.48 -7.62 -54.21
C ALA A 428 16.39 -7.74 -52.98
N SER A 429 17.61 -7.18 -53.01
CA SER A 429 18.52 -7.18 -51.87
C SER A 429 17.97 -6.37 -50.69
N MET A 430 17.33 -5.22 -50.95
CA MET A 430 16.64 -4.45 -49.92
C MET A 430 15.47 -5.20 -49.29
N PHE A 431 14.67 -5.90 -50.09
CA PHE A 431 13.56 -6.74 -49.59
C PHE A 431 14.08 -7.93 -48.78
N GLU A 432 15.15 -8.60 -49.23
CA GLU A 432 15.80 -9.66 -48.48
C GLU A 432 16.39 -9.15 -47.16
N MET A 433 17.02 -7.97 -47.17
CA MET A 433 17.56 -7.34 -45.96
C MET A 433 16.45 -6.95 -44.99
N GLN A 434 15.33 -6.40 -45.48
CA GLN A 434 14.16 -6.08 -44.67
C GLN A 434 13.53 -7.33 -44.08
N ARG A 435 13.31 -8.37 -44.89
CA ARG A 435 12.78 -9.66 -44.42
C ARG A 435 13.69 -10.31 -43.37
N GLN A 436 15.01 -10.24 -43.55
CA GLN A 436 15.96 -10.72 -42.54
C GLN A 436 15.93 -9.86 -41.28
N ALA A 437 15.76 -8.54 -41.40
CA ALA A 437 15.62 -7.63 -40.26
C ALA A 437 14.33 -7.90 -39.48
N GLU A 438 13.21 -8.12 -40.17
CA GLU A 438 11.92 -8.50 -39.58
C GLU A 438 12.01 -9.85 -38.85
N LEU A 439 12.57 -10.87 -39.49
CA LEU A 439 12.79 -12.18 -38.86
C LEU A 439 13.71 -12.07 -37.62
N ARG A 440 14.72 -11.21 -37.65
CA ARG A 440 15.57 -10.94 -36.48
C ARG A 440 14.81 -10.21 -35.38
N ALA A 441 13.99 -9.22 -35.73
CA ALA A 441 13.16 -8.48 -34.78
C ALA A 441 12.12 -9.39 -34.13
N GLU A 442 11.48 -10.27 -34.90
CA GLU A 442 10.54 -11.27 -34.42
C GLU A 442 11.22 -12.27 -33.47
N LYS A 443 12.40 -12.79 -33.84
CA LYS A 443 13.19 -13.65 -32.94
C LYS A 443 13.56 -12.95 -31.63
N VAL A 444 14.03 -11.71 -31.69
CA VAL A 444 14.35 -10.93 -30.48
C VAL A 444 13.09 -10.67 -29.64
N SER A 445 11.94 -10.42 -30.28
CA SER A 445 10.66 -10.26 -29.57
C SER A 445 10.23 -11.56 -28.90
N ALA A 446 10.28 -12.68 -29.62
CA ALA A 446 9.94 -14.00 -29.11
C ALA A 446 10.87 -14.44 -27.96
N GLU A 447 12.18 -14.15 -28.06
CA GLU A 447 13.14 -14.40 -26.98
C GLU A 447 12.84 -13.53 -25.74
N ARG A 448 12.48 -12.26 -25.93
CA ARG A 448 12.05 -11.37 -24.85
C ARG A 448 10.75 -11.85 -24.20
N GLU A 449 9.78 -12.30 -24.99
CA GLU A 449 8.52 -12.85 -24.50
C GLU A 449 8.73 -14.14 -23.73
N ALA A 450 9.53 -15.06 -24.26
CA ALA A 450 9.90 -16.29 -23.57
C ALA A 450 10.66 -16.01 -22.27
N PHE A 451 11.55 -15.02 -22.26
CA PHE A 451 12.24 -14.57 -21.04
C PHE A 451 11.24 -14.01 -20.02
N ARG A 452 10.33 -13.12 -20.45
CA ARG A 452 9.26 -12.59 -19.59
C ARG A 452 8.43 -13.73 -18.99
N GLN A 453 7.95 -14.67 -19.80
CA GLN A 453 7.14 -15.80 -19.34
C GLN A 453 7.89 -16.69 -18.35
N ARG A 454 9.18 -16.97 -18.57
CA ARG A 454 10.00 -17.74 -17.63
C ARG A 454 10.16 -17.02 -16.29
N VAL A 455 10.46 -15.73 -16.32
CA VAL A 455 10.61 -14.90 -15.11
C VAL A 455 9.30 -14.86 -14.33
N VAL A 456 8.17 -14.67 -15.03
CA VAL A 456 6.84 -14.65 -14.42
C VAL A 456 6.49 -16.00 -13.81
N ALA A 457 6.72 -17.11 -14.51
CA ALA A 457 6.47 -18.45 -13.99
C ALA A 457 7.32 -18.77 -12.76
N GLU A 458 8.60 -18.39 -12.76
CA GLU A 458 9.49 -18.57 -11.60
C GLU A 458 9.05 -17.68 -10.41
N ALA A 459 8.71 -16.42 -10.67
CA ALA A 459 8.22 -15.49 -9.65
C ALA A 459 6.89 -15.96 -9.06
N ARG A 460 5.96 -16.42 -9.89
CA ARG A 460 4.69 -17.03 -9.49
C ARG A 460 4.94 -18.24 -8.60
N ARG A 461 5.83 -19.14 -9.00
CA ARG A 461 6.19 -20.33 -8.23
C ARG A 461 6.77 -19.97 -6.87
N LYS A 462 7.73 -19.03 -6.80
CA LYS A 462 8.31 -18.56 -5.53
C LYS A 462 7.25 -17.96 -4.60
N LEU A 463 6.37 -17.13 -5.17
CA LEU A 463 5.28 -16.50 -4.41
C LEU A 463 4.31 -17.55 -3.85
N LEU A 464 3.99 -18.59 -4.63
CA LEU A 464 3.18 -19.71 -4.14
C LEU A 464 3.93 -20.55 -3.09
N GLU A 465 5.21 -20.86 -3.27
CA GLU A 465 5.99 -21.62 -2.28
C GLU A 465 6.05 -20.92 -0.91
N GLU A 466 6.24 -19.59 -0.88
CA GLU A 466 6.33 -18.82 0.37
C GLU A 466 4.99 -18.69 1.10
N HIS A 467 3.89 -18.58 0.35
CA HIS A 467 2.57 -18.25 0.91
C HIS A 467 1.63 -19.46 1.03
N ALA A 468 1.75 -20.47 0.17
CA ALA A 468 0.89 -21.65 0.19
C ALA A 468 0.99 -22.43 1.50
N ALA A 469 2.19 -22.55 2.07
CA ALA A 469 2.40 -23.23 3.35
C ALA A 469 1.63 -22.54 4.51
N LYS A 470 1.51 -21.21 4.47
CA LYS A 470 0.87 -20.41 5.53
C LYS A 470 -0.64 -20.26 5.35
N LEU A 471 -1.11 -20.32 4.10
CA LEU A 471 -2.49 -19.98 3.70
C LEU A 471 -3.26 -21.16 3.09
N ARG A 472 -2.80 -22.38 3.33
CA ARG A 472 -3.35 -23.61 2.74
C ARG A 472 -4.88 -23.71 2.85
N ASP A 473 -5.42 -23.44 4.04
CA ASP A 473 -6.86 -23.54 4.34
C ASP A 473 -7.67 -22.32 3.86
N TYR A 474 -6.98 -21.24 3.49
CA TYR A 474 -7.57 -19.93 3.21
C TYR A 474 -7.31 -19.45 1.78
N LEU A 475 -6.85 -20.33 0.90
CA LEU A 475 -6.49 -19.99 -0.48
C LEU A 475 -7.75 -19.81 -1.36
N PRO A 476 -7.96 -18.65 -2.00
CA PRO A 476 -9.14 -18.41 -2.82
C PRO A 476 -9.08 -19.16 -4.16
N LYS A 477 -10.26 -19.36 -4.76
CA LYS A 477 -10.40 -20.04 -6.06
C LYS A 477 -9.64 -19.28 -7.17
N GLY A 478 -8.95 -20.02 -8.04
CA GLY A 478 -8.21 -19.45 -9.16
C GLY A 478 -6.81 -18.90 -8.82
N VAL A 479 -6.24 -19.32 -7.68
CA VAL A 479 -4.80 -19.17 -7.38
C VAL A 479 -3.97 -20.28 -8.04
N ILE A 480 -4.54 -21.46 -8.16
CA ILE A 480 -3.95 -22.63 -8.82
C ILE A 480 -4.39 -22.60 -10.28
N MET A 481 -3.44 -22.59 -11.23
CA MET A 481 -3.75 -22.69 -12.67
C MET A 481 -3.20 -23.96 -13.28
N ASP A 482 -1.96 -24.33 -12.95
CA ASP A 482 -1.28 -25.48 -13.54
C ASP A 482 -1.15 -26.66 -12.55
N ASP A 483 -1.02 -27.88 -13.08
CA ASP A 483 -0.77 -29.09 -12.26
C ASP A 483 0.53 -28.99 -11.44
N ASP A 484 1.49 -28.19 -11.91
CA ASP A 484 2.72 -27.93 -11.17
C ASP A 484 2.50 -27.00 -9.96
N ASP A 485 1.56 -26.04 -10.04
CA ASP A 485 1.12 -25.23 -8.88
C ASP A 485 0.47 -26.15 -7.83
N LEU A 486 -0.33 -27.12 -8.26
CA LEU A 486 -0.94 -28.14 -7.41
C LEU A 486 0.12 -28.98 -6.70
N LYS A 487 1.15 -29.45 -7.42
CA LYS A 487 2.25 -30.23 -6.82
C LYS A 487 3.02 -29.43 -5.79
N ILE A 488 3.22 -28.14 -5.99
CA ILE A 488 3.90 -27.26 -5.00
C ILE A 488 3.10 -27.20 -3.70
N ILE A 489 1.78 -27.08 -3.80
CA ILE A 489 0.88 -27.00 -2.64
C ILE A 489 0.70 -28.38 -1.98
N MET A 490 0.63 -29.46 -2.78
CA MET A 490 0.45 -30.84 -2.32
C MET A 490 1.74 -31.53 -1.88
N ARG A 491 2.92 -30.93 -2.09
CA ARG A 491 4.21 -31.49 -1.65
C ARG A 491 4.26 -31.74 -0.14
N TYR A 492 3.35 -31.12 0.62
CA TYR A 492 3.25 -31.22 2.08
C TYR A 492 1.94 -31.87 2.57
N ASP A 493 1.21 -32.57 1.69
CA ASP A 493 0.06 -33.40 2.06
C ASP A 493 0.17 -34.76 1.37
N THR A 494 0.92 -35.66 1.99
CA THR A 494 1.17 -36.99 1.43
C THR A 494 -0.01 -37.93 1.59
N ASN A 495 -0.89 -37.69 2.56
CA ASN A 495 -2.02 -38.57 2.87
C ASN A 495 -3.40 -38.04 2.36
N LYS A 496 -3.46 -36.80 1.84
CA LYS A 496 -4.67 -36.12 1.32
C LYS A 496 -5.78 -35.91 2.35
N ASP A 497 -5.47 -35.88 3.63
CA ASP A 497 -6.48 -35.71 4.70
C ASP A 497 -6.72 -34.24 5.08
N GLY A 498 -5.97 -33.30 4.48
CA GLY A 498 -6.08 -31.87 4.77
C GLY A 498 -5.49 -31.45 6.13
N ARG A 499 -4.72 -32.32 6.80
CA ARG A 499 -4.05 -32.05 8.08
C ARG A 499 -2.60 -32.54 8.00
N VAL A 500 -1.66 -31.67 8.35
CA VAL A 500 -0.27 -32.11 8.49
C VAL A 500 -0.17 -32.98 9.73
N ASP A 501 -0.03 -34.30 9.55
CA ASP A 501 0.14 -35.23 10.66
C ASP A 501 1.56 -35.12 11.25
N GLY A 502 1.77 -35.67 12.45
CA GLY A 502 3.07 -35.60 13.14
C GLY A 502 4.23 -36.19 12.33
N THR A 503 3.92 -37.17 11.47
CA THR A 503 4.87 -37.84 10.58
C THR A 503 5.28 -36.96 9.40
N GLU A 504 4.35 -36.21 8.82
CA GLU A 504 4.60 -35.24 7.76
C GLU A 504 5.38 -34.02 8.27
N MET A 505 5.10 -33.57 9.50
CA MET A 505 5.90 -32.56 10.19
C MET A 505 7.33 -33.01 10.49
N GLU A 506 7.55 -34.30 10.80
CA GLU A 506 8.90 -34.85 10.97
C GLU A 506 9.64 -35.01 9.64
N ALA A 507 8.95 -35.35 8.55
CA ALA A 507 9.54 -35.38 7.21
C ALA A 507 9.96 -33.97 6.75
N LEU A 508 9.10 -32.97 6.99
CA LEU A 508 9.39 -31.57 6.69
C LEU A 508 10.58 -31.05 7.51
N LYS A 509 10.67 -31.43 8.79
CA LYS A 509 11.85 -31.13 9.63
C LYS A 509 13.10 -31.83 9.13
N ARG A 510 13.03 -33.08 8.66
CA ARG A 510 14.19 -33.78 8.07
C ARG A 510 14.65 -33.11 6.78
N ASP A 511 13.74 -32.72 5.90
CA ASP A 511 14.10 -32.09 4.63
C ASP A 511 14.66 -30.67 4.84
N LEU A 512 14.13 -29.94 5.82
CA LEU A 512 14.67 -28.63 6.21
C LEU A 512 16.06 -28.74 6.86
N VAL A 513 16.27 -29.78 7.69
CA VAL A 513 17.59 -30.10 8.26
C VAL A 513 18.55 -30.51 7.15
N ALA A 514 18.16 -31.39 6.22
CA ALA A 514 19.00 -31.83 5.10
C ALA A 514 19.34 -30.70 4.11
N ALA A 515 18.49 -29.67 3.99
CA ALA A 515 18.77 -28.50 3.16
C ALA A 515 19.79 -27.53 3.81
N GLY A 516 19.90 -27.53 5.15
CA GLY A 516 20.83 -26.69 5.91
C GLY A 516 22.09 -27.41 6.40
N ASP A 517 22.05 -28.74 6.45
CA ASP A 517 23.11 -29.65 6.89
C ASP A 517 24.11 -29.87 5.77
N ARG A 518 25.21 -29.08 5.77
CA ARG A 518 26.22 -29.13 4.71
C ARG A 518 27.20 -30.28 4.89
N ASP A 519 27.35 -30.80 6.10
CA ASP A 519 28.28 -31.87 6.44
C ASP A 519 27.63 -33.26 6.53
N GLY A 520 26.30 -33.33 6.48
CA GLY A 520 25.52 -34.54 6.36
C GLY A 520 25.45 -35.36 7.65
N ASP A 521 25.64 -34.71 8.81
CA ASP A 521 25.71 -35.37 10.11
C ASP A 521 24.35 -35.49 10.82
N GLY A 522 23.30 -34.92 10.23
CA GLY A 522 21.93 -34.92 10.72
C GLY A 522 21.66 -33.89 11.82
N ARG A 523 22.54 -32.91 12.06
CA ARG A 523 22.42 -31.89 13.12
C ARG A 523 22.88 -30.50 12.66
N LEU A 524 21.93 -29.58 12.51
CA LEU A 524 22.24 -28.17 12.23
C LEU A 524 23.08 -27.52 13.34
N THR A 525 24.32 -27.17 13.00
CA THR A 525 25.24 -26.39 13.84
C THR A 525 24.80 -24.93 13.96
N GLY A 526 25.38 -24.18 14.92
CA GLY A 526 24.98 -22.80 15.23
C GLY A 526 25.15 -21.82 14.06
N ASP A 527 26.02 -22.13 13.09
CA ASP A 527 26.23 -21.33 11.89
C ASP A 527 25.27 -21.72 10.77
N GLU A 528 24.88 -22.99 10.66
CA GLU A 528 23.89 -23.48 9.69
C GLU A 528 22.47 -23.00 10.02
N ARG A 529 22.14 -22.86 11.31
CA ARG A 529 20.86 -22.29 11.77
C ARG A 529 20.65 -20.81 11.45
N ARG A 530 21.70 -20.09 11.03
CA ARG A 530 21.60 -18.68 10.63
C ARG A 530 21.40 -18.52 9.12
N VAL A 531 21.62 -19.58 8.35
CA VAL A 531 21.60 -19.58 6.87
C VAL A 531 20.37 -20.31 6.33
N ALA A 532 19.87 -21.33 7.03
CA ALA A 532 18.53 -21.91 6.84
C ALA A 532 17.46 -21.03 7.51
#